data_AF-A0A2W6DRQ0-F1
#
_entry.id   AF-A0A2W6DRQ0-F1
#
_cell.length_a   1.000
_cell.length_b   1.000
_cell.length_c   1.000
_cell.angle_alpha   90.00
_cell.angle_beta   90.00
_cell.angle_gamma   90.00
#
_symmetry.space_group_name_H-M   'P 1'
#
loop_
_entity.id
_entity.type
_entity.pdbx_description
1 polymer ?
#
loop_
_entity_poly.entity_id
_entity_poly.type
_entity_poly.pdbx_seq_one_letter_code
_entity_poly.pdbx_strand_id
1 'polypeptide(L)' 'MTYGDVAEYVETRAVRMVGYVLARDAGTVPWHRVLRADGTCAEHLYSEQRQRLLSEGVRFVGNRVDLASCRWDGT' A
#
# COMPACT_ATOMS: atom_id res chain seq x y z
N MET A 1 -0.50 5.15 -0.80
CA MET A 1 0.90 5.03 -1.26
C MET A 1 1.08 3.70 -1.98
N THR A 2 1.92 3.61 -3.00
CA THR A 2 2.25 2.35 -3.70
C THR A 2 3.62 1.80 -3.29
N TYR A 3 3.91 0.54 -3.59
CA TYR A 3 5.27 0.00 -3.41
C TYR A 3 6.34 0.81 -4.18
N GLY A 4 5.96 1.38 -5.34
CA GLY A 4 6.82 2.26 -6.12
C GLY A 4 7.12 3.57 -5.38
N ASP A 5 6.09 4.18 -4.79
CA ASP A 5 6.22 5.41 -4.00
C ASP A 5 7.18 5.22 -2.82
N VAL A 6 7.06 4.08 -2.12
CA VAL A 6 7.97 3.75 -1.01
C VAL A 6 9.41 3.60 -1.51
N ALA A 7 9.60 2.92 -2.64
CA ALA A 7 10.91 2.70 -3.20
C ALA A 7 11.56 4.03 -3.67
N GLU A 8 10.77 4.91 -4.27
CA GLU A 8 11.19 6.25 -4.66
C GLU A 8 11.59 7.09 -3.44
N TYR A 9 10.77 7.08 -2.39
CA TYR A 9 11.02 7.84 -1.16
C TYR A 9 12.31 7.41 -0.43
N VAL A 10 12.63 6.11 -0.44
CA VAL A 10 13.88 5.59 0.15
C VAL A 10 15.03 5.49 -0.86
N GLU A 11 14.90 6.14 -2.02
CA GLU A 11 15.90 6.22 -3.10
C GLU A 11 16.44 4.86 -3.56
N THR A 12 15.58 3.83 -3.56
CA THR A 12 15.94 2.47 -3.98
C THR A 12 15.27 2.07 -5.28
N ARG A 13 16.01 1.35 -6.13
CA ARG A 13 15.44 0.67 -7.30
C ARG A 13 14.83 -0.70 -6.96
N ALA A 14 14.98 -1.15 -5.71
CA ALA A 14 14.59 -2.49 -5.28
C ALA A 14 13.12 -2.57 -4.82
N VAL A 15 12.16 -2.23 -5.69
CA VAL A 15 10.71 -2.22 -5.36
C VAL A 15 10.23 -3.57 -4.79
N ARG A 16 10.73 -4.69 -5.33
CA ARG A 16 10.39 -6.03 -4.81
C ARG A 16 10.91 -6.28 -3.39
N MET A 17 12.04 -5.66 -3.03
CA MET A 17 12.60 -5.76 -1.68
C MET A 17 11.72 -5.05 -0.66
N VAL A 18 11.10 -3.92 -1.02
CA VAL A 18 10.12 -3.24 -0.18
C VAL A 18 8.97 -4.18 0.19
N GLY A 19 8.39 -4.87 -0.80
CA GLY A 19 7.34 -5.86 -0.56
C GLY A 19 7.81 -7.02 0.33
N TYR A 20 9.03 -7.51 0.13
CA TYR A 20 9.62 -8.56 0.96
C TYR A 20 9.82 -8.14 2.42
N VAL A 21 10.28 -6.92 2.67
CA VAL A 21 10.43 -6.37 4.03
C VAL A 21 9.07 -6.22 4.70
N LEU A 22 8.10 -5.61 4.00
CA LEU A 22 6.75 -5.43 4.53
C LEU A 22 6.06 -6.76 4.85
N ALA A 23 6.28 -7.80 4.05
CA ALA A 23 5.72 -9.14 4.29
C ALA A 23 6.34 -9.87 5.49
N ARG A 24 7.53 -9.44 5.94
CA ARG A 24 8.27 -10.02 7.06
C ARG A 24 8.15 -9.21 8.34
N ASP A 25 7.56 -8.02 8.26
CA ASP A 25 7.31 -7.21 9.43
C ASP A 25 6.27 -7.89 10.33
N ALA A 26 6.56 -7.92 11.64
CA ALA A 26 5.71 -8.56 12.64
C ALA A 26 4.53 -7.68 13.09
N GLY A 27 4.07 -6.75 12.24
CA GLY A 27 2.97 -5.83 12.53
C GLY A 27 3.38 -4.52 13.18
N THR A 28 4.66 -4.14 13.09
CA THR A 28 5.16 -2.85 13.58
C THR A 28 4.92 -1.70 12.59
N VAL A 29 4.74 -2.01 11.30
CA VAL A 29 4.48 -1.02 10.25
C VAL A 29 3.06 -1.15 9.68
N PRO A 30 2.42 -0.04 9.27
CA PRO A 30 1.07 -0.05 8.68
C PRO A 30 1.10 -0.54 7.22
N TRP A 31 1.48 -1.80 7.00
CA TRP A 31 1.66 -2.40 5.68
C TRP A 31 0.42 -2.27 4.78
N HIS A 32 -0.78 -2.23 5.37
CA HIS A 32 -2.04 -2.16 4.63
C HIS A 32 -2.20 -0.87 3.82
N ARG A 33 -1.43 0.18 4.13
CA ARG A 33 -1.41 1.46 3.39
C ARG A 33 -0.60 1.42 2.10
N VAL A 34 0.16 0.35 1.87
CA VAL A 34 1.00 0.16 0.68
C VAL A 34 0.27 -0.73 -0.33
N LEU A 35 -0.06 -0.14 -1.48
CA LEU A 35 -0.86 -0.77 -2.53
C LEU A 35 -0.01 -1.13 -3.74
N ARG A 36 -0.59 -1.92 -4.64
CA ARG A 36 -0.03 -2.10 -5.99
C ARG A 36 -0.10 -0.79 -6.78
N ALA A 37 0.69 -0.70 -7.84
CA ALA A 37 0.78 0.51 -8.68
C ALA A 37 -0.57 0.92 -9.30
N ASP A 38 -1.49 -0.03 -9.48
CA ASP A 38 -2.82 0.19 -10.03
C ASP A 38 -3.90 0.49 -8.97
N GLY A 39 -3.51 0.63 -7.70
CA GLY A 39 -4.41 0.90 -6.58
C GLY A 39 -5.12 -0.32 -6.02
N THR A 40 -4.83 -1.54 -6.49
CA THR A 40 -5.39 -2.77 -5.92
C THR A 40 -4.66 -3.21 -4.64
N CYS A 41 -5.40 -3.87 -3.74
CA CYS A 41 -4.84 -4.57 -2.60
C CYS A 41 -4.00 -5.79 -3.04
N ALA A 42 -3.10 -6.26 -2.19
CA ALA A 42 -2.38 -7.51 -2.40
C ALA A 42 -3.36 -8.69 -2.34
N GLU A 43 -3.42 -9.50 -3.39
CA GLU A 43 -4.39 -10.60 -3.56
C GLU A 43 -4.48 -11.55 -2.35
N HIS A 44 -3.33 -12.01 -1.84
CA HIS A 44 -3.25 -12.93 -0.69
C HIS A 44 -3.65 -12.28 0.66
N LEU A 45 -3.78 -10.95 0.72
CA LEU A 45 -4.18 -10.18 1.90
C LEU A 45 -5.42 -9.32 1.64
N TYR A 46 -6.13 -9.56 0.53
CA TYR A 46 -7.12 -8.64 -0.01
C TYR A 46 -8.17 -8.24 1.03
N SER A 47 -8.78 -9.23 1.69
CA SER A 47 -9.86 -9.02 2.65
C SER A 47 -9.40 -8.18 3.85
N GLU A 48 -8.27 -8.55 4.46
CA GLU A 48 -7.72 -7.84 5.62
C GLU A 48 -7.27 -6.43 5.26
N GLN A 49 -6.51 -6.29 4.17
CA GLN A 49 -6.02 -5.00 3.71
C GLN A 49 -7.16 -4.06 3.41
N ARG A 50 -8.18 -4.53 2.68
CA ARG A 50 -9.37 -3.75 2.35
C ARG A 50 -10.13 -3.33 3.61
N GLN A 51 -10.31 -4.24 4.58
CA GLN A 51 -11.00 -3.92 5.83
C GLN A 51 -10.27 -2.83 6.63
N ARG A 52 -8.95 -2.94 6.77
CA ARG A 52 -8.13 -1.92 7.45
C ARG A 52 -8.22 -0.57 6.74
N LEU A 53 -8.09 -0.55 5.41
CA LEU A 53 -8.21 0.68 4.62
C LEU A 53 -9.61 1.32 4.76
N LEU A 54 -10.68 0.52 4.74
CA LEU A 54 -12.03 1.03 4.97
C LEU A 54 -12.21 1.59 6.37
N SER A 55 -11.61 0.97 7.40
CA SER A 55 -11.66 1.50 8.76
C SER A 55 -10.93 2.84 8.92
N GLU A 56 -9.98 3.13 8.04
CA GLU A 56 -9.29 4.42 7.94
C GLU A 56 -10.05 5.44 7.06
N GLY A 57 -11.22 5.07 6.51
CA GLY A 57 -12.02 5.95 5.65
C GLY A 57 -11.52 6.05 4.20
N VAL A 58 -10.63 5.14 3.77
CA VAL A 58 -10.09 5.15 2.41
C VAL A 58 -11.18 4.83 1.39
N ARG A 59 -11.26 5.65 0.35
CA ARG A 59 -12.25 5.50 -0.72
C ARG A 59 -11.81 4.46 -1.75
N PHE A 60 -12.74 3.58 -2.11
CA PHE A 60 -12.58 2.61 -3.18
C PHE A 60 -13.46 2.95 -4.39
N VAL A 61 -12.94 2.72 -5.59
CA VAL A 61 -13.65 2.68 -6.86
C VAL A 61 -13.62 1.23 -7.35
N GLY A 62 -14.69 0.49 -7.10
CA GLY A 62 -14.73 -0.96 -7.27
C GLY A 62 -13.73 -1.66 -6.33
N ASN A 63 -12.76 -2.38 -6.90
CA ASN A 63 -11.72 -3.10 -6.14
C ASN A 63 -10.39 -2.33 -6.02
N ARG A 64 -10.36 -1.05 -6.42
CA ARG A 64 -9.18 -0.20 -6.42
C ARG A 64 -9.37 0.96 -5.48
N VAL A 65 -8.33 1.36 -4.76
CA VAL A 65 -8.29 2.64 -4.06
C VAL A 65 -8.18 3.75 -5.10
N ASP A 66 -8.91 4.84 -4.87
CA ASP A 66 -8.70 6.07 -5.63
C ASP A 66 -7.37 6.71 -5.23
N LEU A 67 -6.29 6.29 -5.90
CA LEU A 67 -4.96 6.80 -5.60
C LEU A 67 -4.88 8.31 -5.81
N ALA A 68 -5.63 8.91 -6.74
CA ALA A 68 -5.53 10.35 -6.99
C ALA A 68 -5.97 11.18 -5.78
N SER A 69 -6.99 10.71 -5.05
CA SER A 69 -7.49 11.39 -3.85
C SER A 69 -6.82 10.95 -2.54
N CYS A 70 -6.12 9.81 -2.54
CA CYS A 70 -5.53 9.21 -1.34
C CYS A 70 -4.01 8.97 -1.42
N ARG A 71 -3.31 9.48 -2.43
CA ARG A 71 -1.84 9.33 -2.51
C ARG A 71 -1.19 10.20 -1.44
N TRP A 72 -0.20 9.63 -0.78
CA TRP A 72 0.65 10.37 0.13
C TRP A 72 1.62 11.24 -0.68
N ASP A 73 1.86 12.46 -0.22
CA ASP A 73 2.63 13.50 -0.91
C ASP A 73 4.10 13.60 -0.48
N GLY A 74 4.53 12.78 0.47
CA GLY A 74 5.92 12.75 0.94
C GLY A 74 6.23 13.67 2.12
N THR A 75 5.21 14.37 2.66
CA THR A 75 5.33 15.24 3.85
C THR A 75 4.78 14.64 5.13
#